data_AF-A0A8T9C1Y9-F1
#
_entry.id   AF-A0A8T9C1Y9-F1
#
_cell.length_a   1.000
_cell.length_b   1.000
_cell.length_c   1.000
_cell.angle_alpha   90.00
_cell.angle_beta   90.00
_cell.angle_gamma   90.00
#
_symmetry.space_group_name_H-M   'P 1'
#
loop_
_entity.id
_entity.type
_entity.pdbx_description
1 polymer ?
#
loop_
_entity_poly.entity_id
_entity_poly.type
_entity_poly.pdbx_seq_one_letter_code
_entity_poly.pdbx_strand_id
1 'polypeptide(L)'
;MATIQEPTTEEAVALFKAIEEKFPKQTLGEDKWYLPVLSALVGAEPEHVGTLYTYLISKPEFKTPESRQALVRRMREALVKNVSILGVCKPITALFSIVKVERPEDKDYTFSRQEAPSSCLTLS
;
A
#
# COMPACT_ATOMS: atom_id res chain seq x y z
N MET A 1 24.36 23.36 -11.83
CA MET A 1 23.42 22.24 -12.04
C MET A 1 23.04 21.73 -10.67
N ALA A 2 21.75 21.77 -10.31
CA ALA A 2 21.31 21.25 -9.01
C ALA A 2 21.40 19.72 -9.06
N THR A 3 22.18 19.13 -8.15
CA THR A 3 22.23 17.69 -7.95
C THR A 3 20.92 17.27 -7.29
N ILE A 4 20.00 16.71 -8.05
CA ILE A 4 18.81 16.07 -7.48
C ILE A 4 19.29 14.72 -6.95
N GLN A 5 19.55 14.64 -5.64
CA GLN A 5 19.77 13.35 -4.98
C GLN A 5 18.42 12.67 -4.82
N GLU A 6 18.28 11.49 -5.43
CA GLU A 6 17.11 10.64 -5.19
C GLU A 6 17.15 10.17 -3.73
N PRO A 7 16.03 10.26 -2.99
CA PRO A 7 15.99 9.86 -1.59
C PRO A 7 16.29 8.37 -1.45
N THR A 8 17.21 8.05 -0.55
CA THR A 8 17.65 6.68 -0.30
C THR A 8 16.59 5.86 0.46
N THR A 9 16.74 4.53 0.43
CA THR A 9 15.83 3.63 1.14
C THR A 9 15.89 3.86 2.65
N GLU A 10 17.08 4.12 3.18
CA GLU A 10 17.35 4.37 4.58
C GLU A 10 16.66 5.66 5.07
N GLU A 11 16.73 6.73 4.27
CA GLU A 11 16.06 8.00 4.55
C GLU A 11 14.54 7.84 4.56
N ALA A 12 13.97 7.08 3.62
CA ALA A 12 12.54 6.78 3.60
C ALA A 12 12.12 6.01 4.85
N VAL A 13 12.88 5.00 5.29
CA VAL A 13 12.61 4.27 6.52
C VAL A 13 12.71 5.17 7.76
N ALA A 14 13.68 6.08 7.80
CA ALA A 14 13.81 7.05 8.88
C ALA A 14 12.59 7.99 8.95
N LEU A 15 12.11 8.43 7.78
CA LEU A 15 10.89 9.22 7.67
C LEU A 15 9.66 8.44 8.16
N PHE A 16 9.51 7.17 7.80
CA PHE A 16 8.39 6.34 8.23
C PHE A 16 8.34 6.19 9.76
N LYS A 17 9.48 5.96 10.40
CA LYS A 17 9.60 5.93 11.87
C LYS A 17 9.18 7.26 12.49
N ALA A 18 9.70 8.38 11.96
CA ALA A 18 9.39 9.71 12.47
C ALA A 18 7.90 10.06 12.33
N ILE A 19 7.25 9.63 11.24
CA ILE A 19 5.80 9.84 11.05
C ILE A 19 5.00 8.97 12.00
N GLU A 20 5.37 7.70 12.15
CA GLU A 20 4.70 6.77 13.05
C GLU A 20 4.74 7.24 14.52
N GLU A 21 5.84 7.85 14.95
CA GLU A 21 5.96 8.45 16.29
C GLU A 21 5.08 9.69 16.48
N LYS A 22 4.98 10.54 15.43
CA LYS A 22 4.22 11.80 15.48
C LYS A 22 2.73 11.63 15.19
N PHE A 23 2.33 10.50 14.62
CA PHE A 23 0.95 10.28 14.21
C PHE A 23 0.02 10.24 15.43
N PRO A 24 -1.13 10.93 15.42
CA PRO A 24 -2.04 10.97 16.55
C PRO A 24 -2.82 9.64 16.69
N LYS A 25 -2.15 8.66 17.30
CA LYS A 25 -2.62 7.28 17.47
C LYS A 25 -3.93 7.18 18.25
N GLN A 26 -4.12 8.06 19.24
CA GLN A 26 -5.28 8.02 20.14
C GLN A 26 -6.59 8.44 19.45
N THR A 27 -6.53 9.26 18.39
CA THR A 27 -7.74 9.78 17.72
C THR A 27 -8.01 9.09 16.39
N LEU A 28 -6.97 8.72 15.64
CA LEU A 28 -7.13 8.15 14.29
C LEU A 28 -6.96 6.62 14.24
N GLY A 29 -6.39 6.03 15.28
CA GLY A 29 -6.09 4.60 15.36
C GLY A 29 -4.62 4.30 15.02
N GLU A 30 -4.09 3.27 15.67
CA GLU A 30 -2.67 2.88 15.57
C GLU A 30 -2.30 2.28 14.21
N ASP A 31 -3.28 1.70 13.51
CA ASP A 31 -3.12 0.93 12.28
C ASP A 31 -3.38 1.75 11.00
N LYS A 32 -3.46 3.08 11.09
CA LYS A 32 -3.88 3.93 9.94
C LYS A 32 -2.85 4.92 9.46
N TRP A 33 -1.75 5.12 10.21
CA TRP A 33 -0.75 6.15 9.92
C TRP A 33 -0.12 6.01 8.54
N TYR A 34 0.03 4.78 8.03
CA TYR A 34 0.65 4.51 6.75
C TYR A 34 -0.25 4.85 5.55
N LEU A 35 -1.57 5.03 5.74
CA LEU A 35 -2.49 5.38 4.66
C LEU A 35 -2.27 6.81 4.11
N PRO A 36 -2.21 7.87 4.94
CA PRO A 36 -1.86 9.21 4.43
C PRO A 36 -0.43 9.25 3.90
N VAL A 37 0.51 8.51 4.50
CA VAL A 37 1.88 8.38 3.99
C VAL A 37 1.89 7.74 2.60
N LEU A 38 1.14 6.66 2.40
CA LEU A 38 0.98 6.00 1.11
C LEU A 38 0.46 6.99 0.06
N SER A 39 -0.61 7.74 0.35
CA SER A 39 -1.15 8.74 -0.59
C SER A 39 -0.14 9.85 -0.91
N ALA A 40 0.62 10.33 0.08
CA ALA A 40 1.67 11.32 -0.15
C ALA A 40 2.82 10.78 -1.00
N LEU A 41 3.29 9.56 -0.71
CA LEU A 41 4.35 8.88 -1.45
C LEU A 41 3.97 8.65 -2.90
N VAL A 42 2.75 8.18 -3.18
CA VAL A 42 2.28 7.99 -4.56
C VAL A 42 2.36 9.30 -5.36
N GLY A 43 2.11 10.44 -4.71
CA GLY A 43 2.22 11.75 -5.32
C GLY A 43 3.67 12.20 -5.56
N ALA A 44 4.56 11.95 -4.61
CA ALA A 44 5.96 12.37 -4.64
C ALA A 44 6.87 11.35 -5.34
N GLU A 45 7.07 10.19 -4.71
CA GLU A 45 7.98 9.13 -5.13
C GLU A 45 7.27 7.76 -5.07
N PRO A 46 6.66 7.30 -6.17
CA PRO A 46 5.84 6.08 -6.17
C PRO A 46 6.67 4.81 -5.93
N GLU A 47 7.98 4.81 -6.18
CA GLU A 47 8.83 3.62 -6.00
C GLU A 47 9.03 3.27 -4.52
N HIS A 48 9.12 4.26 -3.64
CA HIS A 48 9.27 4.06 -2.18
C HIS A 48 8.02 3.48 -1.52
N VAL A 49 6.92 3.32 -2.25
CA VAL A 49 5.76 2.56 -1.76
C VAL A 49 6.12 1.08 -1.55
N GLY A 50 7.01 0.51 -2.36
CA GLY A 50 7.59 -0.81 -2.11
C GLY A 50 8.36 -0.84 -0.79
N THR A 51 9.19 0.18 -0.53
CA THR A 51 9.93 0.33 0.73
C THR A 51 9.00 0.46 1.94
N LEU A 52 7.90 1.21 1.81
CA LEU A 52 6.89 1.31 2.86
C LEU A 52 6.28 -0.07 3.18
N TYR A 53 5.95 -0.85 2.14
CA TYR A 53 5.44 -2.21 2.34
C TYR A 53 6.47 -3.12 3.02
N THR A 54 7.73 -3.10 2.57
CA THR A 54 8.83 -3.86 3.21
C THR A 54 9.02 -3.47 4.68
N TYR A 55 8.93 -2.17 5.00
CA TYR A 55 8.98 -1.68 6.37
C TYR A 55 7.80 -2.21 7.20
N LEU A 56 6.58 -2.17 6.66
CA LEU A 56 5.40 -2.65 7.38
C LEU A 56 5.49 -4.15 7.67
N ILE A 57 5.83 -5.00 6.69
CA ILE A 57 5.93 -6.46 6.92
C ILE A 57 7.04 -6.86 7.89
N SER A 58 8.00 -5.97 8.17
CA SER A 58 9.04 -6.21 9.19
C SER A 58 8.50 -6.11 10.62
N LYS A 59 7.33 -5.48 10.82
CA LYS A 59 6.70 -5.32 12.13
C LYS A 59 6.11 -6.64 12.64
N PRO A 60 6.06 -6.84 13.97
CA PRO A 60 5.55 -8.08 14.56
C PRO A 60 4.07 -8.35 14.25
N GLU A 61 3.29 -7.32 13.93
CA GLU A 61 1.87 -7.40 13.58
C GLU A 61 1.61 -8.13 12.25
N PHE A 62 2.60 -8.15 11.34
CA PHE A 62 2.44 -8.67 9.98
C PHE A 62 3.18 -10.01 9.75
N LYS A 63 3.37 -10.79 10.83
CA LYS A 63 4.09 -12.07 10.76
C LYS A 63 3.31 -13.16 10.03
N THR A 64 1.98 -13.15 10.07
CA THR A 64 1.16 -14.20 9.45
C THR A 64 0.85 -13.87 7.98
N PRO A 65 0.76 -14.85 7.07
CA PRO A 65 0.37 -14.60 5.68
C PRO A 65 -0.96 -13.85 5.56
N GLU A 66 -1.95 -14.18 6.39
CA GLU A 66 -3.28 -13.57 6.37
C GLU A 66 -3.22 -12.08 6.72
N SER A 67 -2.36 -11.70 7.68
CA SER A 67 -2.16 -10.29 8.04
C SER A 67 -1.48 -9.50 6.91
N ARG A 68 -0.54 -10.12 6.18
CA ARG A 68 0.12 -9.49 5.01
C ARG A 68 -0.83 -9.37 3.83
N GLN A 69 -1.66 -10.37 3.56
CA GLN A 69 -2.72 -10.32 2.57
C GLN A 69 -3.72 -9.19 2.87
N ALA A 70 -4.18 -9.09 4.12
CA ALA A 70 -5.07 -8.01 4.56
C ALA A 70 -4.43 -6.63 4.39
N LEU A 71 -3.12 -6.50 4.70
CA LEU A 71 -2.36 -5.27 4.49
C LEU A 71 -2.29 -4.89 3.01
N VAL A 72 -1.86 -5.81 2.14
CA VAL A 72 -1.76 -5.58 0.70
C VAL A 72 -3.11 -5.22 0.11
N ARG A 73 -4.19 -5.92 0.51
CA ARG A 73 -5.56 -5.61 0.09
C ARG A 73 -5.94 -4.18 0.44
N ARG A 74 -5.66 -3.74 1.67
CA ARG A 74 -5.93 -2.38 2.13
C ARG A 74 -5.09 -1.33 1.38
N MET A 75 -3.81 -1.62 1.11
CA MET A 75 -2.96 -0.73 0.30
C MET A 75 -3.46 -0.63 -1.14
N ARG A 76 -3.82 -1.76 -1.78
CA ARG A 76 -4.41 -1.77 -3.14
C ARG A 76 -5.71 -0.97 -3.19
N GLU A 77 -6.59 -1.14 -2.21
CA GLU A 77 -7.81 -0.35 -2.10
C GLU A 77 -7.56 1.16 -1.93
N ALA A 78 -6.50 1.56 -1.23
CA ALA A 78 -6.09 2.95 -1.11
C ALA A 78 -5.49 3.49 -2.41
N LEU A 79 -4.69 2.69 -3.12
CA LEU A 79 -4.15 3.05 -4.44
C LEU A 79 -5.26 3.26 -5.47
N VAL A 80 -6.28 2.41 -5.49
CA VAL A 80 -7.46 2.59 -6.36
C VAL A 80 -8.17 3.90 -6.03
N LYS A 81 -8.31 4.25 -4.74
CA LYS A 81 -8.90 5.53 -4.33
C LYS A 81 -8.04 6.74 -4.74
N ASN A 82 -6.71 6.60 -4.78
CA ASN A 82 -5.81 7.68 -5.23
C ASN A 82 -5.92 7.96 -6.74
N VAL A 83 -6.47 7.05 -7.55
CA VAL A 83 -6.63 7.26 -9.00
C VAL A 83 -7.49 8.49 -9.31
N SER A 84 -8.50 8.79 -8.48
CA SER A 84 -9.36 9.96 -8.70
C SER A 84 -8.66 11.30 -8.48
N ILE A 85 -7.55 11.31 -7.72
CA ILE A 85 -6.81 12.53 -7.35
C ILE A 85 -5.54 12.68 -8.18
N LEU A 86 -4.78 11.59 -8.35
CA LEU A 86 -3.45 11.58 -8.95
C LEU A 86 -3.42 11.04 -10.39
N GLY A 87 -4.58 10.60 -10.90
CA GLY A 87 -4.67 9.86 -12.16
C GLY A 87 -4.14 8.42 -12.02
N VAL A 88 -4.12 7.69 -13.13
CA VAL A 88 -3.84 6.25 -13.13
C VAL A 88 -2.34 5.92 -13.07
N CYS A 89 -1.49 6.74 -13.67
CA CYS A 89 -0.08 6.40 -13.87
C CYS A 89 0.68 6.23 -12.54
N LYS A 90 0.53 7.16 -11.60
CA LYS A 90 1.28 7.12 -10.33
C LYS A 90 0.85 5.96 -9.41
N PRO A 91 -0.45 5.71 -9.17
CA PRO A 91 -0.88 4.57 -8.38
C PRO A 91 -0.52 3.21 -9.00
N ILE A 92 -0.50 3.09 -10.34
CA ILE A 92 -0.06 1.86 -11.01
C ILE A 92 1.45 1.64 -10.80
N THR A 93 2.29 2.67 -10.92
CA THR A 93 3.73 2.56 -10.64
C THR A 93 3.98 2.13 -9.19
N ALA A 94 3.26 2.73 -8.24
CA ALA A 94 3.32 2.35 -6.83
C ALA A 94 2.82 0.92 -6.56
N LEU A 95 1.83 0.44 -7.32
CA LEU A 95 1.41 -0.95 -7.25
C LEU A 95 2.52 -1.89 -7.73
N PHE A 96 3.20 -1.56 -8.83
CA PHE A 96 4.31 -2.36 -9.33
C PHE A 96 5.45 -2.46 -8.32
N SER A 97 5.77 -1.39 -7.58
CA SER A 97 6.80 -1.45 -6.53
C SER A 97 6.44 -2.41 -5.40
N ILE A 98 5.15 -2.51 -5.03
CA ILE A 98 4.69 -3.52 -4.05
C ILE A 98 4.80 -4.93 -4.63
N VAL A 99 4.30 -5.15 -5.85
CA VAL A 99 4.31 -6.49 -6.49
C VAL A 99 5.73 -7.03 -6.68
N LYS A 100 6.73 -6.17 -6.87
CA LYS A 100 8.15 -6.55 -6.96
C LYS A 100 8.69 -7.18 -5.68
N VAL A 101 8.19 -6.78 -4.51
CA VAL A 101 8.68 -7.24 -3.19
C VAL A 101 7.70 -8.19 -2.48
N GLU A 102 6.49 -8.33 -3.01
CA GLU A 102 5.43 -9.20 -2.50
C GLU A 102 5.81 -10.68 -2.66
N ARG A 103 5.70 -11.44 -1.56
CA ARG A 103 5.98 -12.89 -1.58
C ARG A 103 4.83 -13.65 -2.25
N PRO A 104 5.08 -14.83 -2.85
CA PRO A 104 4.02 -15.63 -3.45
C PRO A 104 2.87 -15.97 -2.48
N GLU A 105 3.18 -16.18 -1.20
CA GLU A 105 2.17 -16.52 -0.18
C GLU A 105 1.28 -15.33 0.19
N ASP A 106 1.74 -14.10 -0.07
CA ASP A 106 1.04 -12.86 0.30
C ASP A 106 0.05 -12.42 -0.78
N LYS A 107 0.08 -13.11 -1.94
CA LYS A 107 -0.81 -12.83 -3.06
C LYS A 107 -2.21 -13.34 -2.75
N ASP A 108 -3.06 -12.41 -2.36
CA ASP A 108 -4.49 -12.66 -2.20
C ASP A 108 -5.19 -12.68 -3.56
N TYR A 109 -5.64 -13.87 -3.98
CA TYR A 109 -6.48 -14.09 -5.17
C TYR A 109 -7.97 -14.19 -4.83
N THR A 110 -8.34 -14.02 -3.55
CA THR A 110 -9.74 -14.09 -3.15
C THR A 110 -10.48 -12.85 -3.64
N PHE A 111 -11.68 -13.07 -4.16
CA PHE A 111 -12.53 -12.00 -4.68
C PHE A 111 -13.59 -11.66 -3.63
N SER A 112 -13.73 -10.38 -3.28
CA SER A 112 -14.72 -9.96 -2.27
C SER A 112 -16.16 -9.95 -2.79
N ARG A 113 -16.37 -10.03 -4.11
CA ARG A 113 -17.72 -10.20 -4.67
C ARG A 113 -18.12 -11.65 -4.49
N GLN A 114 -19.02 -11.88 -3.54
CA GLN A 114 -19.81 -13.11 -3.46
C GLN A 114 -20.34 -13.41 -4.87
N GLU A 115 -20.20 -14.66 -5.32
CA GLU A 115 -20.64 -15.15 -6.63
C GLU A 115 -21.92 -14.45 -7.06
N ALA A 116 -21.86 -13.66 -8.14
CA ALA A 116 -23.10 -13.21 -8.76
C ALA A 116 -23.90 -14.47 -9.09
N PRO A 117 -25.15 -14.63 -8.61
CA PRO A 117 -25.86 -15.88 -8.78
C PRO A 117 -25.91 -16.21 -10.27
N SER A 118 -25.51 -17.44 -10.59
CA SER A 118 -25.46 -18.01 -11.95
C SER A 118 -26.81 -17.91 -12.70
N SER A 119 -27.88 -17.53 -12.00
CA SER A 119 -29.21 -17.25 -12.53
C SER A 119 -29.29 -16.03 -13.46
N CYS A 120 -28.27 -15.18 -13.53
CA CYS A 120 -28.29 -14.00 -14.42
C CYS A 120 -27.84 -14.30 -15.87
N LEU A 121 -27.36 -15.51 -16.17
CA LEU A 121 -26.83 -15.89 -17.49
C LEU A 121 -27.80 -16.70 -18.37
N THR A 122 -29.07 -16.88 -17.97
CA THR A 122 -30.08 -17.64 -18.75
C THR A 122 -31.23 -16.81 -19.31
N LEU A 123 -31.01 -15.52 -19.56
CA LEU A 123 -31.94 -14.68 -20.32
C LEU A 123 -31.25 -14.17 -21.59
N SER A 124 -31.13 -15.05 -22.58
CA SER A 124 -30.99 -14.73 -24.00
C SER A 124 -31.50 -15.92 -24.81
#